data_AF-A0A3B1CKX2-F1
#
_entry.id   AF-A0A3B1CKX2-F1
#
_cell.length_a   1.000
_cell.length_b   1.000
_cell.length_c   1.000
_cell.angle_alpha   90.00
_cell.angle_beta   90.00
_cell.angle_gamma   90.00
#
_symmetry.space_group_name_H-M   'P 1'
#
loop_
_entity.id
_entity.type
_entity.pdbx_description
1 polymer ?
#
loop_
_entity_poly.entity_id
_entity_poly.type
_entity_poly.pdbx_seq_one_letter_code
_entity_poly.pdbx_strand_id
1 'polypeptide(L)'
;MKILTDRKTLWYIIAGYVAAIYLTLGLIGRLSLWLRNNGWQTGITTAMLFVAFVVSLYVIVVILGRRSVMNIITLAAAGCVYTYIVFAFQSSPSNRIHIIEYSLLAALLYYAIKIDVNSRSAYVLAWIITVVIGFGDEMIQYYLPTRAYDLNDIMVNSIAAAVALLVISLVVESGE
;
A
#
# COMPACT_ATOMS: atom_id res chain seq x y z
N MET A 1 -19.00 2.49 5.33
CA MET A 1 -18.47 2.72 6.69
C MET A 1 -18.73 1.58 7.68
N LYS A 2 -19.90 0.90 7.68
CA LYS A 2 -20.21 -0.20 8.62
C LYS A 2 -19.23 -1.39 8.63
N ILE A 3 -18.55 -1.64 7.51
CA ILE A 3 -17.54 -2.70 7.38
C ILE A 3 -16.26 -2.37 8.16
N LEU A 4 -15.87 -1.09 8.24
CA LEU A 4 -14.66 -0.65 8.94
C LEU A 4 -14.83 -0.58 10.47
N THR A 5 -16.00 -0.95 10.97
CA THR A 5 -16.31 -0.95 12.41
C THR A 5 -16.52 -2.36 12.98
N ASP A 6 -16.64 -3.38 12.13
CA ASP A 6 -16.74 -4.77 12.59
C ASP A 6 -15.38 -5.45 12.65
N ARG A 7 -14.91 -5.68 13.89
CA ARG A 7 -13.62 -6.26 14.21
C ARG A 7 -13.37 -7.58 13.49
N LYS A 8 -14.33 -8.52 13.54
CA LYS A 8 -14.16 -9.87 12.97
C LYS A 8 -14.03 -9.79 11.45
N THR A 9 -14.92 -9.06 10.80
CA THR A 9 -14.89 -8.88 9.35
C THR A 9 -13.57 -8.25 8.90
N LEU A 10 -13.05 -7.23 9.59
CA LEU A 10 -11.76 -6.62 9.24
C LEU A 10 -10.59 -7.60 9.32
N TRP A 11 -10.49 -8.37 10.39
CA TRP A 11 -9.40 -9.36 10.50
C TRP A 11 -9.50 -10.46 9.45
N TYR A 12 -10.71 -10.89 9.07
CA TYR A 12 -10.88 -11.82 7.94
C TYR A 12 -10.46 -11.20 6.60
N ILE A 13 -10.80 -9.93 6.36
CA ILE A 13 -10.35 -9.20 5.17
C ILE A 13 -8.83 -9.09 5.15
N ILE A 14 -8.20 -8.70 6.26
CA ILE A 14 -6.74 -8.59 6.37
C ILE A 14 -6.08 -9.95 6.14
N ALA A 15 -6.56 -11.00 6.79
CA ALA A 15 -6.00 -12.34 6.62
C ALA A 15 -6.14 -12.84 5.17
N GLY A 16 -7.32 -12.63 4.56
CA GLY A 16 -7.55 -12.95 3.15
C GLY A 16 -6.67 -12.12 2.21
N TYR A 17 -6.44 -10.85 2.53
CA TYR A 17 -5.60 -9.95 1.76
C TYR A 17 -4.12 -10.35 1.82
N VAL A 18 -3.59 -10.63 3.02
CA VAL A 18 -2.21 -11.13 3.20
C VAL A 18 -2.03 -12.48 2.49
N ALA A 19 -3.00 -13.39 2.62
CA ALA A 19 -2.97 -14.65 1.90
C ALA A 19 -2.97 -14.42 0.38
N ALA A 20 -3.77 -13.48 -0.12
CA ALA A 20 -3.78 -13.14 -1.55
C ALA A 20 -2.42 -12.61 -2.03
N ILE A 21 -1.76 -11.72 -1.27
CA ILE A 21 -0.40 -11.24 -1.59
C ILE A 21 0.52 -12.45 -1.74
N TYR A 22 0.66 -13.27 -0.68
CA TYR A 22 1.62 -14.38 -0.66
C TYR A 22 1.34 -15.46 -1.70
N LEU A 23 0.07 -15.83 -1.90
CA LEU A 23 -0.31 -16.86 -2.86
C LEU A 23 -0.12 -16.40 -4.32
N THR A 24 -0.14 -15.09 -4.57
CA THR A 24 -0.01 -14.56 -5.93
C THR A 24 1.42 -14.17 -6.30
N LEU A 25 2.38 -14.14 -5.36
CA LEU A 25 3.79 -13.76 -5.61
C LEU A 25 4.41 -14.46 -6.83
N GLY A 26 4.25 -15.78 -6.91
CA GLY A 26 4.77 -16.57 -8.04
C GLY A 26 4.09 -16.25 -9.36
N LEU A 27 2.77 -16.01 -9.36
CA LEU A 27 2.00 -15.64 -10.55
C LEU A 27 2.34 -14.22 -11.01
N ILE A 28 2.36 -13.26 -10.09
CA ILE A 28 2.71 -11.86 -10.37
C ILE A 28 4.16 -11.77 -10.87
N GLY A 29 5.09 -12.56 -10.33
CA GLY A 29 6.45 -12.66 -10.87
C GLY A 29 6.49 -13.08 -12.34
N ARG A 30 5.75 -14.14 -12.72
CA ARG A 30 5.66 -14.57 -14.12
C ARG A 30 5.00 -13.53 -15.01
N LEU A 31 3.87 -12.96 -14.57
CA LEU A 31 3.17 -11.91 -15.29
C LEU A 31 4.09 -10.71 -15.50
N SER A 32 4.84 -10.32 -14.48
CA SER A 32 5.75 -9.20 -14.58
C SER A 32 6.90 -9.46 -15.54
N LEU A 33 7.47 -10.67 -15.57
CA LEU A 33 8.49 -11.05 -16.56
C LEU A 33 7.91 -11.03 -17.97
N TRP A 34 6.69 -11.53 -18.16
CA TRP A 34 6.00 -11.47 -19.45
C TRP A 34 5.76 -10.01 -19.89
N LEU A 35 5.28 -9.16 -19.00
CA LEU A 35 5.09 -7.73 -19.27
C LEU A 35 6.40 -7.03 -19.61
N ARG A 36 7.49 -7.39 -18.91
CA ARG A 36 8.84 -6.89 -19.19
C ARG A 36 9.29 -7.25 -20.59
N ASN A 37 9.20 -8.54 -20.93
CA ASN A 37 9.68 -9.08 -22.20
C ASN A 37 8.88 -8.54 -23.40
N ASN A 38 7.64 -8.12 -23.19
CA ASN A 38 6.80 -7.51 -24.23
C ASN A 38 6.78 -5.96 -24.18
N GLY A 39 7.57 -5.33 -23.29
CA GLY A 39 7.67 -3.85 -23.20
C GLY A 39 6.49 -3.14 -22.51
N TRP A 40 5.52 -3.88 -21.94
CA TRP A 40 4.31 -3.32 -21.32
C TRP A 40 4.47 -3.00 -19.82
N GLN A 41 5.53 -3.47 -19.19
CA GLN A 41 5.70 -3.41 -17.73
C GLN A 41 5.60 -2.00 -17.16
N THR A 42 6.33 -1.04 -17.75
CA THR A 42 6.33 0.36 -17.30
C THR A 42 4.98 1.02 -17.51
N GLY A 43 4.32 0.76 -18.64
CA GLY A 43 3.01 1.34 -18.95
C GLY A 43 1.93 0.89 -17.97
N ILE A 44 1.82 -0.43 -17.75
CA ILE A 44 0.79 -1.00 -16.86
C ILE A 44 1.00 -0.57 -15.41
N THR A 45 2.23 -0.66 -14.91
CA THR A 45 2.52 -0.35 -13.49
C THR A 45 2.34 1.15 -13.20
N THR A 46 2.71 2.02 -14.14
CA THR A 46 2.41 3.46 -14.06
C THR A 46 0.90 3.72 -14.09
N ALA A 47 0.15 3.04 -14.96
CA ALA A 47 -1.29 3.17 -15.03
C ALA A 47 -1.98 2.74 -13.73
N MET A 48 -1.52 1.66 -13.08
CA MET A 48 -2.04 1.22 -11.78
C MET A 48 -1.85 2.27 -10.70
N LEU A 49 -0.65 2.89 -10.61
CA LEU A 49 -0.39 3.97 -9.67
C LEU A 49 -1.26 5.20 -9.94
N PHE A 50 -1.41 5.57 -11.21
CA PHE A 50 -2.27 6.68 -11.60
C PHE A 50 -3.74 6.42 -11.24
N VAL A 51 -4.25 5.22 -11.51
CA VAL A 51 -5.61 4.81 -11.13
C VAL A 51 -5.75 4.85 -9.60
N ALA A 52 -4.79 4.32 -8.84
CA ALA A 52 -4.82 4.36 -7.37
C ALA A 52 -4.87 5.81 -6.85
N PHE A 53 -4.12 6.72 -7.46
CA PHE A 53 -4.14 8.14 -7.12
C PHE A 53 -5.51 8.78 -7.43
N VAL A 54 -6.07 8.54 -8.62
CA VAL A 54 -7.39 9.06 -9.01
C VAL A 54 -8.50 8.53 -8.11
N VAL A 55 -8.47 7.23 -7.78
CA VAL A 55 -9.42 6.61 -6.85
C VAL A 55 -9.30 7.24 -5.46
N SER A 56 -8.07 7.45 -4.97
CA SER A 56 -7.85 8.09 -3.67
C SER A 56 -8.42 9.52 -3.62
N LEU A 57 -8.19 10.31 -4.68
CA LEU A 57 -8.79 11.64 -4.83
C LEU A 57 -10.32 11.57 -4.86
N TYR A 58 -10.90 10.66 -5.63
CA TYR A 58 -12.35 10.47 -5.71
C TYR A 58 -12.95 10.13 -4.34
N VAL A 59 -12.37 9.17 -3.63
CA VAL A 59 -12.80 8.79 -2.28
C VAL A 59 -12.76 9.99 -1.34
N ILE A 60 -11.66 10.74 -1.33
CA ILE A 60 -11.48 11.86 -0.39
C ILE A 60 -12.41 13.04 -0.70
N VAL A 61 -12.49 13.45 -1.97
CA VAL A 61 -13.22 14.66 -2.39
C VAL A 61 -14.72 14.41 -2.51
N VAL A 62 -15.12 13.25 -3.04
CA VAL A 62 -16.51 12.93 -3.36
C VAL A 62 -17.17 12.12 -2.25
N ILE A 63 -16.56 11.01 -1.82
CA ILE A 63 -17.18 10.11 -0.84
C ILE A 63 -17.07 10.69 0.58
N LEU A 64 -15.89 11.14 0.97
CA LEU A 64 -15.64 11.70 2.31
C LEU A 64 -15.96 13.20 2.40
N GLY A 65 -16.19 13.88 1.27
CA GLY A 65 -16.52 15.31 1.23
C GLY A 65 -15.39 16.23 1.73
N ARG A 66 -14.15 15.74 1.81
CA ARG A 66 -13.00 16.42 2.43
C ARG A 66 -12.30 17.35 1.43
N ARG A 67 -12.96 18.44 1.03
CA ARG A 67 -12.53 19.35 -0.06
C ARG A 67 -11.52 20.45 0.33
N SER A 68 -10.83 20.32 1.47
CA SER A 68 -9.84 21.32 1.89
C SER A 68 -8.64 21.35 0.93
N VAL A 69 -8.13 22.55 0.63
CA VAL A 69 -6.89 22.73 -0.15
C VAL A 69 -5.73 21.97 0.51
N MET A 70 -5.69 21.90 1.85
CA MET A 70 -4.66 21.16 2.57
C MET A 70 -4.72 19.65 2.30
N ASN A 71 -5.90 19.09 2.05
CA ASN A 71 -6.04 17.68 1.69
C ASN A 71 -5.49 17.42 0.29
N ILE A 72 -5.74 18.32 -0.65
CA ILE A 72 -5.19 18.25 -2.01
C ILE A 72 -3.67 18.36 -1.95
N ILE A 73 -3.12 19.30 -1.18
CA ILE A 73 -1.67 19.45 -0.99
C ILE A 73 -1.08 18.19 -0.35
N THR A 74 -1.72 17.63 0.68
CA THR A 74 -1.25 16.41 1.34
C THR A 74 -1.21 15.23 0.37
N LEU A 75 -2.25 15.06 -0.45
CA LEU A 75 -2.29 14.02 -1.48
C LEU A 75 -1.27 14.25 -2.60
N ALA A 76 -1.07 15.50 -3.03
CA ALA A 76 -0.04 15.84 -4.00
C ALA A 76 1.36 15.54 -3.44
N ALA A 77 1.63 15.90 -2.18
CA ALA A 77 2.88 15.58 -1.51
C ALA A 77 3.10 14.07 -1.39
N ALA A 78 2.08 13.30 -0.97
CA ALA A 78 2.13 11.84 -0.95
C ALA A 78 2.41 11.25 -2.35
N GLY A 79 1.74 11.77 -3.38
CA GLY A 79 1.98 11.41 -4.78
C GLY A 79 3.42 11.70 -5.24
N CYS A 80 3.99 12.84 -4.85
CA CYS A 80 5.39 13.18 -5.12
C CYS A 80 6.35 12.21 -4.43
N VAL A 81 6.09 11.85 -3.16
CA VAL A 81 6.90 10.87 -2.42
C VAL A 81 6.84 9.51 -3.11
N TYR A 82 5.66 9.01 -3.48
CA TYR A 82 5.53 7.75 -4.22
C TYR A 82 6.23 7.79 -5.57
N THR A 83 6.09 8.90 -6.30
CA THR A 83 6.76 9.09 -7.59
C THR A 83 8.28 9.05 -7.41
N TYR A 84 8.82 9.78 -6.43
CA TYR A 84 10.25 9.78 -6.11
C TYR A 84 10.74 8.36 -5.79
N ILE A 85 10.02 7.61 -4.94
CA ILE A 85 10.41 6.25 -4.57
C ILE A 85 10.44 5.34 -5.79
N VAL A 86 9.43 5.45 -6.67
CA VAL A 86 9.34 4.67 -7.91
C VAL A 86 10.56 4.93 -8.81
N PHE A 87 11.01 6.18 -8.93
CA PHE A 87 12.15 6.51 -9.78
C PHE A 87 13.51 6.24 -9.12
N ALA A 88 13.62 6.39 -7.80
CA ALA A 88 14.89 6.28 -7.07
C ALA A 88 15.24 4.85 -6.66
N PHE A 89 14.25 4.03 -6.29
CA PHE A 89 14.49 2.73 -5.63
C PHE A 89 13.86 1.54 -6.35
N GLN A 90 13.08 1.77 -7.41
CA GLN A 90 12.27 0.72 -8.05
C GLN A 90 12.62 0.64 -9.54
N SER A 91 13.81 0.14 -9.81
CA SER A 91 14.36 -0.05 -11.16
C SER A 91 13.55 -1.08 -11.97
N SER A 92 12.92 -2.05 -11.31
CA SER A 92 11.94 -2.94 -11.94
C SER A 92 10.52 -2.43 -11.72
N PRO A 93 9.73 -2.20 -12.80
CA PRO A 93 8.35 -1.79 -12.65
C PRO A 93 7.48 -2.81 -11.89
N SER A 94 7.94 -4.07 -11.79
CA SER A 94 7.30 -5.17 -11.05
C SER A 94 7.08 -4.90 -9.57
N ASN A 95 7.92 -4.07 -8.97
CA ASN A 95 7.95 -3.83 -7.53
C ASN A 95 7.11 -2.59 -7.16
N ARG A 96 6.66 -1.83 -8.17
CA ARG A 96 5.76 -0.67 -7.97
C ARG A 96 4.40 -1.07 -7.40
N ILE A 97 3.99 -2.33 -7.57
CA ILE A 97 2.73 -2.84 -7.03
C ILE A 97 2.75 -2.88 -5.49
N HIS A 98 3.93 -3.14 -4.90
CA HIS A 98 4.14 -3.15 -3.47
C HIS A 98 3.72 -1.84 -2.80
N ILE A 99 3.95 -0.70 -3.46
CA ILE A 99 3.51 0.60 -2.94
C ILE A 99 2.00 0.60 -2.70
N ILE A 100 1.21 0.07 -3.63
CA ILE A 100 -0.25 0.00 -3.50
C ILE A 100 -0.62 -1.03 -2.44
N GLU A 101 0.01 -2.21 -2.48
CA GLU A 101 -0.33 -3.33 -1.61
C GLU A 101 -0.11 -3.01 -0.13
N TYR A 102 1.08 -2.51 0.21
CA TYR A 102 1.46 -2.22 1.58
C TYR A 102 0.83 -0.91 2.09
N SER A 103 0.50 0.04 1.21
CA SER A 103 -0.33 1.19 1.59
C SER A 103 -1.73 0.77 2.03
N LEU A 104 -2.37 -0.14 1.26
CA LEU A 104 -3.70 -0.64 1.57
C LEU A 104 -3.70 -1.53 2.82
N LEU A 105 -2.69 -2.40 2.96
CA LEU A 105 -2.52 -3.23 4.15
C LEU A 105 -2.39 -2.39 5.41
N ALA A 106 -1.54 -1.34 5.38
CA ALA A 106 -1.37 -0.43 6.52
C ALA A 106 -2.68 0.27 6.89
N ALA A 107 -3.46 0.72 5.90
CA ALA A 107 -4.76 1.32 6.12
C ALA A 107 -5.76 0.35 6.80
N LEU A 108 -5.84 -0.89 6.29
CA LEU A 108 -6.72 -1.92 6.88
C LEU A 108 -6.32 -2.27 8.31
N LEU A 109 -5.02 -2.46 8.54
CA LEU A 109 -4.48 -2.73 9.88
C LEU A 109 -4.76 -1.58 10.84
N TYR A 110 -4.61 -0.33 10.40
CA TYR A 110 -4.94 0.83 11.23
C TYR A 110 -6.40 0.78 11.70
N TYR A 111 -7.35 0.60 10.77
CA TYR A 111 -8.77 0.55 11.13
C TYR A 111 -9.11 -0.65 12.02
N ALA A 112 -8.48 -1.81 11.82
CA ALA A 112 -8.69 -2.97 12.67
C ALA A 112 -8.13 -2.78 14.09
N ILE A 113 -6.93 -2.19 14.22
CA ILE A 113 -6.25 -2.01 15.50
C ILE A 113 -6.85 -0.84 16.30
N LYS A 114 -7.30 0.23 15.64
CA LYS A 114 -7.94 1.40 16.29
C LYS A 114 -9.21 1.00 17.07
N ILE A 115 -9.85 -0.13 16.74
CA ILE A 115 -11.01 -0.63 17.49
C ILE A 115 -10.63 -0.98 18.94
N ASP A 116 -9.45 -1.56 19.15
CA ASP A 116 -9.03 -2.11 20.46
C ASP A 116 -7.99 -1.21 21.16
N VAL A 117 -7.34 -0.30 20.43
CA VAL A 117 -6.19 0.48 20.92
C VAL A 117 -6.32 1.96 20.53
N ASN A 118 -5.77 2.86 21.36
CA ASN A 118 -5.75 4.29 21.05
C ASN A 118 -5.11 4.60 19.68
N SER A 119 -5.57 5.67 19.03
CA SER A 119 -5.20 6.02 17.65
C SER A 119 -3.68 6.12 17.43
N ARG A 120 -2.93 6.73 18.38
CA ARG A 120 -1.47 6.89 18.24
C ARG A 120 -0.76 5.54 18.21
N SER A 121 -1.14 4.63 19.10
CA SER A 121 -0.58 3.29 19.15
C SER A 121 -1.03 2.46 17.94
N ALA A 122 -2.26 2.66 17.47
CA ALA A 122 -2.77 1.99 16.28
C ALA A 122 -1.95 2.33 15.02
N TYR A 123 -1.54 3.58 14.82
CA TYR A 123 -0.64 3.95 13.72
C TYR A 123 0.70 3.21 13.80
N VAL A 124 1.34 3.21 14.96
CA VAL A 124 2.66 2.58 15.15
C VAL A 124 2.56 1.07 14.96
N LEU A 125 1.56 0.42 15.56
CA LEU A 125 1.35 -1.01 15.42
C LEU A 125 1.00 -1.41 13.99
N ALA A 126 0.13 -0.66 13.31
CA ALA A 126 -0.21 -0.91 11.92
C ALA A 126 1.03 -0.83 11.02
N TRP A 127 1.89 0.17 11.23
CA TRP A 127 3.15 0.30 10.51
C TRP A 127 4.08 -0.88 10.77
N ILE A 128 4.35 -1.21 12.04
CA ILE A 128 5.23 -2.32 12.42
C ILE A 128 4.73 -3.65 11.81
N ILE A 129 3.44 -3.95 11.96
CA ILE A 129 2.87 -5.20 11.44
C ILE A 129 2.96 -5.24 9.91
N THR A 130 2.73 -4.12 9.22
CA THR A 130 2.88 -4.03 7.77
C THR A 130 4.32 -4.32 7.34
N VAL A 131 5.32 -3.77 8.05
CA VAL A 131 6.74 -4.02 7.80
C VAL A 131 7.10 -5.49 8.03
N VAL A 132 6.58 -6.10 9.10
CA VAL A 132 6.82 -7.53 9.40
C VAL A 132 6.21 -8.42 8.32
N ILE A 133 5.01 -8.11 7.83
CA ILE A 133 4.38 -8.83 6.71
C ILE A 133 5.20 -8.64 5.44
N GLY A 134 5.63 -7.40 5.13
CA GLY A 134 6.48 -7.12 3.97
C GLY A 134 7.84 -7.80 4.03
N PHE A 135 8.41 -7.97 5.21
CA PHE A 135 9.59 -8.80 5.40
C PHE A 135 9.31 -10.28 5.07
N GLY A 136 8.15 -10.80 5.50
CA GLY A 136 7.72 -12.16 5.16
C GLY A 136 7.56 -12.39 3.65
N ASP A 137 7.01 -11.43 2.93
CA ASP A 137 6.94 -11.45 1.46
C ASP A 137 8.33 -11.60 0.83
N GLU A 138 9.29 -10.75 1.23
CA GLU A 138 10.66 -10.84 0.72
C GLU A 138 11.34 -12.18 1.05
N MET A 139 11.08 -12.75 2.24
CA MET A 139 11.56 -14.09 2.58
C MET A 139 10.96 -15.16 1.66
N ILE A 140 9.71 -15.04 1.22
CA ILE A 140 9.11 -15.97 0.26
C ILE A 140 9.69 -15.74 -1.13
N GLN A 141 9.85 -14.49 -1.56
CA GLN A 141 10.44 -14.13 -2.85
C GLN A 141 11.86 -14.64 -3.01
N TYR A 142 12.65 -14.72 -1.93
CA TYR A 142 13.98 -15.33 -1.94
C TYR A 142 13.99 -16.75 -2.53
N TYR A 143 12.92 -17.53 -2.33
CA TYR A 143 12.81 -18.90 -2.85
C TYR A 143 12.13 -18.99 -4.23
N LEU A 144 11.64 -17.88 -4.79
CA LEU A 144 10.94 -17.86 -6.06
C LEU A 144 11.91 -17.57 -7.21
N PRO A 145 12.03 -18.46 -8.23
CA PRO A 145 12.98 -18.26 -9.33
C PRO A 145 12.62 -17.09 -10.25
N THR A 146 11.40 -16.57 -10.14
CA THR A 146 10.88 -15.46 -10.94
C THR A 146 11.08 -14.10 -10.28
N ARG A 147 11.62 -14.07 -9.06
CA ARG A 147 11.83 -12.88 -8.24
C ARG A 147 13.22 -12.91 -7.61
N ALA A 148 13.72 -11.74 -7.25
CA ALA A 148 14.97 -11.59 -6.53
C ALA A 148 14.65 -10.90 -5.20
N TYR A 149 15.19 -11.44 -4.11
CA TYR A 149 15.15 -10.78 -2.81
C TYR A 149 15.84 -9.41 -2.88
N ASP A 150 15.14 -8.35 -2.46
CA ASP A 150 15.71 -7.00 -2.45
C ASP A 150 15.39 -6.29 -1.11
N LEU A 151 16.45 -5.89 -0.41
CA LEU A 151 16.31 -5.10 0.82
C LEU A 151 15.63 -3.75 0.57
N ASN A 152 15.73 -3.22 -0.66
CA ASN A 152 15.01 -2.01 -1.05
C ASN A 152 13.50 -2.22 -0.98
N ASP A 153 12.99 -3.42 -1.25
CA ASP A 153 11.55 -3.68 -1.23
C ASP A 153 11.01 -3.61 0.21
N ILE A 154 11.75 -4.09 1.23
CA ILE A 154 11.38 -3.89 2.64
C ILE A 154 11.28 -2.40 2.99
N MET A 155 12.26 -1.61 2.55
CA MET A 155 12.27 -0.16 2.76
C MET A 155 11.08 0.51 2.05
N VAL A 156 10.80 0.14 0.80
CA VAL A 156 9.68 0.68 0.03
C VAL A 156 8.34 0.31 0.68
N ASN A 157 8.16 -0.93 1.13
CA ASN A 157 6.96 -1.37 1.87
C ASN A 157 6.75 -0.54 3.13
N SER A 158 7.84 -0.28 3.87
CA SER A 158 7.83 0.53 5.09
C SER A 158 7.46 1.98 4.83
N ILE A 159 8.03 2.61 3.80
CA ILE A 159 7.72 4.00 3.44
C ILE A 159 6.28 4.09 2.89
N ALA A 160 5.85 3.12 2.08
CA ALA A 160 4.49 3.06 1.57
C ALA A 160 3.45 3.02 2.70
N ALA A 161 3.67 2.14 3.67
CA ALA A 161 2.86 2.07 4.87
C ALA A 161 2.85 3.41 5.64
N ALA A 162 4.01 4.03 5.85
CA ALA A 162 4.12 5.29 6.57
C ALA A 162 3.36 6.43 5.86
N VAL A 163 3.52 6.58 4.54
CA VAL A 163 2.83 7.61 3.75
C VAL A 163 1.32 7.40 3.79
N ALA A 164 0.83 6.17 3.63
CA ALA A 164 -0.60 5.86 3.72
C ALA A 164 -1.18 6.23 5.08
N LEU A 165 -0.49 5.90 6.17
CA LEU A 165 -0.90 6.23 7.54
C LEU A 165 -0.89 7.73 7.81
N LEU A 166 0.09 8.47 7.27
CA LEU A 166 0.12 9.93 7.35
C LEU A 166 -1.06 10.56 6.60
N VAL A 167 -1.38 10.07 5.41
CA VAL A 167 -2.57 10.53 4.66
C VAL A 167 -3.84 10.28 5.47
N ILE A 168 -3.99 9.10 6.07
CA ILE A 168 -5.13 8.80 6.94
C ILE A 168 -5.20 9.80 8.11
N SER A 169 -4.08 10.02 8.81
CA SER A 169 -4.03 10.94 9.95
C SER A 169 -4.36 12.38 9.58
N LEU A 170 -3.85 12.88 8.45
CA LEU A 170 -3.92 14.30 8.09
C LEU A 170 -5.16 14.65 7.27
N VAL A 171 -5.79 13.68 6.61
CA VAL A 171 -6.90 13.92 5.67
C VAL A 171 -8.20 13.26 6.11
N VAL A 172 -8.13 12.02 6.60
CA VAL A 172 -9.33 11.23 6.90
C VAL A 172 -9.78 11.50 8.33
N GLU A 173 -8.85 11.37 9.27
CA GLU A 173 -9.08 11.45 10.72
C GLU A 173 -9.01 12.89 11.26
N SER A 174 -8.32 13.79 10.57
CA SER A 174 -8.13 15.20 10.98
C SER A 174 -9.41 16.04 11.02
N GLY A 175 -10.53 15.51 10.51
CA GLY A 175 -11.83 16.17 10.56
C GLY A 175 -12.90 15.36 11.27
N GLU A 176 -12.53 14.38 12.09
CA GLU A 176 -13.32 13.95 13.25
C GLU A 176 -13.10 14.94 14.40
#